data_AF-F3FW29-F1
#
_entry.id   AF-F3FW29-F1
#
_cell.length_a   1.000
_cell.length_b   1.000
_cell.length_c   1.000
_cell.angle_alpha   90.00
_cell.angle_beta   90.00
_cell.angle_gamma   90.00
#
_symmetry.space_group_name_H-M   'P 1'
#
loop_
_entity.id
_entity.type
_entity.pdbx_description
1 polymer ?
#
loop_
_entity_poly.entity_id
_entity_poly.type
_entity_poly.pdbx_seq_one_letter_code
_entity_poly.pdbx_strand_id
1 'polypeptide(L)'
;IFAHPELAAMARILAEAKGSVQPPIVPVSRDQDLPLSFSQQRLWFLAQLEGGSAAYHIPAGLRVRGALDKPALERALDRIVARHEVLRTTFVQDQDQDPVQRIA
;
A
#
# COMPACT_ATOMS: atom_id res chain seq x y z
N ILE A 1 -8.52 -11.41 21.56
CA ILE A 1 -9.73 -10.57 21.40
C ILE A 1 -10.98 -11.42 21.25
N PHE A 2 -11.19 -12.15 20.16
CA PHE A 2 -12.41 -12.97 19.96
C PHE A 2 -12.60 -14.11 20.95
N ALA A 3 -11.52 -14.74 21.41
CA ALA A 3 -11.59 -15.81 22.42
C ALA A 3 -12.06 -15.34 23.81
N HIS A 4 -11.94 -14.04 24.10
CA HIS A 4 -12.29 -13.45 25.39
C HIS A 4 -12.98 -12.11 25.15
N PRO A 5 -14.28 -12.11 24.76
CA PRO A 5 -15.02 -10.91 24.38
C PRO A 5 -15.41 -10.02 25.57
N GLU A 6 -15.05 -10.40 26.80
CA GLU A 6 -15.26 -9.62 28.01
C GLU A 6 -13.99 -8.89 28.44
N LEU A 7 -14.11 -7.60 28.75
CA LEU A 7 -12.98 -6.75 29.14
C LEU A 7 -12.23 -7.32 30.37
N ALA A 8 -12.96 -7.82 31.37
CA ALA A 8 -12.39 -8.38 32.58
C ALA A 8 -11.59 -9.68 32.32
N ALA A 9 -11.97 -10.46 31.30
CA ALA A 9 -11.22 -11.64 30.88
C ALA A 9 -9.98 -11.23 30.07
N MET A 10 -10.12 -10.25 29.16
CA MET A 10 -9.00 -9.70 28.40
C MET A 10 -7.91 -9.11 29.31
N ALA A 11 -8.30 -8.33 30.32
CA ALA A 11 -7.38 -7.67 31.24
C ALA A 11 -6.52 -8.67 32.02
N ARG A 12 -7.10 -9.79 32.46
CA ARG A 12 -6.37 -10.88 33.12
C ARG A 12 -5.29 -11.47 32.23
N ILE A 13 -5.63 -11.74 30.97
CA ILE A 13 -4.68 -12.31 30.00
C ILE A 13 -3.57 -11.32 29.68
N LEU A 14 -3.91 -10.04 29.50
CA LEU A 14 -2.91 -9.00 29.24
C LEU A 14 -1.96 -8.78 30.41
N ALA A 15 -2.43 -8.95 31.66
CA ALA A 15 -1.58 -8.84 32.85
C ALA A 15 -0.48 -9.91 32.89
N GLU A 16 -0.74 -11.08 32.31
CA GLU A 16 0.21 -12.20 32.22
C GLU A 16 0.98 -12.24 30.89
N ALA A 17 0.49 -11.53 29.88
CA ALA A 17 1.09 -11.51 28.56
C ALA A 17 2.41 -10.73 28.57
N LYS A 18 3.45 -11.33 27.99
CA LYS A 18 4.65 -10.58 27.60
C LYS A 18 4.31 -9.67 26.42
N GLY A 19 4.82 -8.44 26.43
CA GLY A 19 4.68 -7.53 25.31
C GLY A 19 5.20 -8.14 24.00
N SER A 20 4.63 -7.71 22.88
CA SER A 20 5.12 -8.13 21.56
C SER A 20 6.60 -7.74 21.39
N VAL A 21 7.40 -8.68 20.88
CA VAL A 21 8.82 -8.47 20.53
C VAL A 21 9.03 -8.14 19.05
N GLN A 22 7.96 -7.83 18.31
CA GLN A 22 8.13 -7.51 16.90
C GLN A 22 8.93 -6.21 16.73
N PRO A 23 9.91 -6.21 15.80
CA PRO A 23 10.68 -5.01 15.53
C PRO A 23 9.78 -3.93 14.92
N PRO A 24 10.09 -2.65 15.18
CA PRO A 24 9.36 -1.55 14.53
C PRO A 24 9.61 -1.56 13.02
N ILE A 25 8.63 -1.07 12.25
CA ILE A 25 8.82 -0.77 10.83
C ILE A 25 9.62 0.54 10.77
N VAL A 26 10.89 0.43 10.42
CA VAL A 26 11.79 1.58 10.31
C VAL A 26 11.84 2.08 8.86
N PRO A 27 12.09 3.39 8.65
CA PRO A 27 12.37 3.90 7.32
C PRO A 27 13.58 3.19 6.68
N VAL A 28 13.46 2.82 5.41
CA VAL A 28 14.55 2.27 4.61
C VAL A 28 15.04 3.29 3.58
N SER A 29 16.28 3.16 3.10
CA SER A 29 16.76 4.02 2.01
C SER A 29 15.93 3.78 0.74
N ARG A 30 15.77 4.82 -0.08
CA ARG A 30 15.15 4.73 -1.42
C ARG A 30 16.19 4.54 -2.53
N ASP A 31 17.48 4.59 -2.17
CA ASP A 31 18.62 4.41 -3.08
C ASP A 31 19.01 2.94 -3.28
N GLN A 32 18.14 2.01 -2.86
CA GLN A 32 18.35 0.57 -2.94
C GLN A 32 17.16 -0.10 -3.62
N ASP A 33 17.34 -1.37 -4.00
CA ASP A 33 16.25 -2.19 -4.48
C ASP A 33 15.24 -2.44 -3.34
N LEU A 34 13.97 -2.15 -3.65
CA LEU A 34 12.85 -2.32 -2.73
C LEU A 34 12.03 -3.53 -3.18
N PRO A 35 12.02 -4.64 -2.43
CA PRO A 35 11.26 -5.82 -2.83
C PRO A 35 9.76 -5.52 -2.82
N LEU A 36 9.01 -6.20 -3.68
CA LEU A 36 7.56 -6.18 -3.63
C LEU A 36 7.09 -6.96 -2.39
N SER A 37 6.00 -6.51 -1.77
CA SER A 37 5.24 -7.35 -0.84
C SER A 37 4.67 -8.58 -1.56
N PHE A 38 4.34 -9.63 -0.82
CA PHE A 38 3.73 -10.84 -1.41
C PHE A 38 2.45 -10.54 -2.21
N SER A 39 1.65 -9.58 -1.76
CA SER A 39 0.42 -9.19 -2.48
C SER A 39 0.75 -8.46 -3.78
N GLN A 40 1.77 -7.60 -3.78
CA GLN A 40 2.23 -6.93 -5.01
C GLN A 40 2.84 -7.94 -5.99
N GLN A 41 3.68 -8.87 -5.54
CA GLN A 41 4.27 -9.91 -6.39
C GLN A 41 3.20 -10.74 -7.09
N ARG A 42 2.15 -11.16 -6.37
CA ARG A 42 1.02 -11.89 -6.94
C ARG A 42 0.32 -11.10 -8.03
N LEU A 43 0.00 -9.82 -7.79
CA LEU A 43 -0.67 -8.98 -8.77
C LEU A 43 0.20 -8.69 -9.98
N TRP A 44 1.49 -8.46 -9.76
CA TRP A 44 2.46 -8.27 -10.83
C TRP A 44 2.54 -9.52 -11.72
N PHE A 45 2.64 -10.71 -11.12
CA PHE A 45 2.65 -11.98 -11.86
C PHE A 45 1.38 -12.17 -12.70
N LEU A 46 0.20 -11.91 -12.13
CA LEU A 46 -1.07 -12.00 -12.85
C LEU A 46 -1.12 -11.00 -14.00
N ALA A 47 -0.64 -9.78 -13.80
CA ALA A 47 -0.59 -8.77 -14.85
C ALA A 47 0.33 -9.18 -16.02
N GLN A 48 1.47 -9.83 -15.74
CA GLN A 48 2.34 -10.39 -16.78
C GLN A 48 1.71 -11.56 -17.52
N LEU A 49 1.02 -12.46 -16.81
CA LEU A 49 0.38 -13.64 -17.38
C LEU A 49 -0.81 -13.30 -18.29
N GLU A 50 -1.64 -12.33 -17.88
CA GLU A 50 -2.86 -11.94 -18.60
C GLU A 50 -2.63 -10.84 -19.65
N GLY A 51 -1.42 -10.26 -19.73
CA GLY A 51 -1.11 -9.16 -20.66
C GLY A 51 -1.75 -7.82 -20.26
N GLY A 52 -1.99 -7.61 -18.96
CA GLY A 52 -2.70 -6.45 -18.42
C GLY A 52 -4.23 -6.63 -18.47
N SER A 53 -4.85 -6.75 -17.29
CA SER A 53 -6.29 -7.00 -17.13
C SER A 53 -6.95 -5.89 -16.32
N ALA A 54 -8.17 -5.51 -16.72
CA ALA A 54 -8.97 -4.54 -15.99
C ALA A 54 -9.56 -5.11 -14.67
N ALA A 55 -9.39 -6.41 -14.41
CA ALA A 55 -9.94 -7.08 -13.22
C ALA A 55 -9.47 -6.45 -11.90
N TYR A 56 -8.32 -5.78 -11.91
CA TYR A 56 -7.73 -5.13 -10.73
C TYR A 56 -7.83 -3.60 -10.76
N HIS A 57 -8.57 -3.02 -11.70
CA HIS A 57 -8.87 -1.59 -11.67
C HIS A 57 -9.87 -1.29 -10.53
N ILE A 58 -9.65 -0.18 -9.82
CA ILE A 58 -10.55 0.32 -8.77
C ILE A 58 -11.14 1.66 -9.24
N PRO A 59 -12.05 1.67 -10.23
CA PRO A 59 -12.66 2.91 -10.71
C PRO A 59 -13.62 3.48 -9.66
N ALA A 60 -13.58 4.80 -9.49
CA ALA A 60 -14.55 5.53 -8.69
C ALA A 60 -14.97 6.81 -9.42
N GLY A 61 -16.21 7.23 -9.23
CA GLY A 61 -16.75 8.48 -9.78
C GLY A 61 -17.31 9.36 -8.68
N LEU A 62 -17.09 10.67 -8.77
CA LEU A 62 -17.64 11.66 -7.84
C LEU A 62 -18.46 12.70 -8.61
N ARG A 63 -19.66 13.00 -8.09
CA ARG A 63 -20.47 14.11 -8.59
C ARG A 63 -20.28 15.34 -7.71
N VAL A 64 -19.61 16.35 -8.25
CA VAL A 64 -19.48 17.66 -7.60
C VAL A 64 -20.68 18.53 -8.00
N ARG A 65 -21.29 19.22 -7.02
CA ARG A 65 -22.37 20.18 -7.26
C ARG A 65 -21.85 21.59 -6.96
N GLY A 66 -22.11 22.53 -7.87
CA GLY A 66 -21.63 23.91 -7.78
C GLY A 66 -20.44 24.18 -8.71
N ALA A 67 -19.80 25.33 -8.53
CA ALA A 67 -18.63 25.72 -9.32
C ALA A 67 -17.40 24.91 -8.90
N LEU A 68 -16.72 24.32 -9.88
CA LEU A 68 -15.46 23.61 -9.68
C LEU A 68 -14.29 24.51 -10.09
N ASP A 69 -13.41 24.81 -9.14
CA ASP A 69 -12.09 25.38 -9.42
C ASP A 69 -11.17 24.25 -9.92
N LYS A 70 -11.06 24.12 -11.24
CA LYS A 70 -10.23 23.08 -11.89
C LYS A 70 -8.74 23.23 -11.54
N PRO A 71 -8.12 24.43 -11.61
CA PRO A 71 -6.75 24.61 -11.16
C PRO A 71 -6.50 24.18 -9.71
N ALA A 72 -7.45 24.43 -8.80
CA ALA A 72 -7.33 23.98 -7.41
C ALA A 72 -7.42 22.45 -7.29
N LEU A 73 -8.29 21.80 -8.07
CA LEU A 73 -8.39 20.35 -8.12
C LEU A 73 -7.10 19.71 -8.64
N GLU A 74 -6.54 20.22 -9.74
CA GLU A 74 -5.26 19.75 -10.29
C GLU A 74 -4.15 19.84 -9.26
N ARG A 75 -3.95 21.02 -8.62
CA ARG A 75 -2.96 21.19 -7.55
C ARG A 75 -3.20 20.28 -6.34
N ALA A 76 -4.45 19.91 -6.06
CA ALA A 76 -4.75 18.97 -4.99
C ALA A 76 -4.33 17.54 -5.36
N LEU A 77 -4.64 17.10 -6.58
CA LEU A 77 -4.26 15.79 -7.10
C LEU A 77 -2.73 15.67 -7.22
N ASP A 78 -2.05 16.69 -7.73
CA ASP A 78 -0.58 16.74 -7.82
C ASP A 78 0.07 16.58 -6.45
N ARG A 79 -0.49 17.25 -5.41
CA ARG A 79 0.01 17.11 -4.04
C ARG A 79 -0.23 15.72 -3.46
N ILE A 80 -1.32 15.06 -3.82
CA ILE A 80 -1.59 13.67 -3.40
C ILE A 80 -0.58 12.74 -4.06
N VAL A 81 -0.35 12.85 -5.37
CA VAL A 81 0.65 12.05 -6.09
C VAL A 81 2.07 12.28 -5.54
N ALA A 82 2.45 13.54 -5.33
CA ALA A 82 3.76 13.87 -4.75
C ALA A 82 3.93 13.31 -3.32
N ARG A 83 2.88 13.40 -2.49
CA ARG A 83 2.92 12.93 -1.09
C ARG A 83 3.01 11.41 -0.95
N HIS A 84 2.36 10.65 -1.83
CA HIS A 84 2.22 9.21 -1.68
C HIS A 84 3.14 8.44 -2.63
N GLU A 85 4.20 7.81 -2.10
CA GLU A 85 5.17 7.03 -2.90
C GLU A 85 4.49 5.99 -3.80
N VAL A 86 3.45 5.31 -3.32
CA VAL A 86 2.71 4.29 -4.08
C VAL A 86 2.12 4.80 -5.40
N LEU A 87 1.80 6.09 -5.50
CA LEU A 87 1.27 6.70 -6.73
C LEU A 87 2.37 7.07 -7.74
N ARG A 88 3.64 6.95 -7.32
CA ARG A 88 4.85 7.16 -8.12
C ARG A 88 5.70 5.89 -8.21
N THR A 89 5.15 4.74 -7.81
CA THR A 89 5.84 3.46 -7.84
C THR A 89 5.60 2.76 -9.18
N THR A 90 6.68 2.33 -9.81
CA THR A 90 6.69 1.37 -10.92
C THR A 90 7.35 0.07 -10.49
N PHE A 91 6.93 -1.05 -11.07
CA PHE A 91 7.56 -2.36 -10.84
C PHE A 91 8.43 -2.72 -12.03
N VAL A 92 9.71 -3.01 -11.78
CA VAL A 92 10.69 -3.38 -12.83
C VAL A 92 11.29 -4.73 -12.51
N GLN A 93 11.61 -5.49 -13.54
CA GLN A 93 12.32 -6.76 -13.43
C GLN A 93 13.50 -6.74 -14.38
N ASP A 94 14.72 -6.79 -13.82
CA ASP A 94 15.94 -7.02 -14.60
C ASP A 94 16.14 -8.53 -14.82
N GLN A 95 16.85 -8.90 -15.88
CA GLN A 95 16.97 -10.29 -16.35
C GLN A 95 17.28 -11.29 -15.21
N ASP A 96 16.41 -12.27 -15.07
CA ASP A 96 16.46 -13.36 -14.08
C ASP A 96 16.45 -12.94 -12.59
N GLN A 97 16.12 -11.68 -12.28
CA GLN A 97 15.96 -11.20 -10.90
C GLN A 97 14.50 -11.13 -10.47
N ASP A 98 14.28 -11.07 -9.15
CA ASP A 98 12.96 -10.76 -8.60
C ASP A 98 12.55 -9.33 -8.97
N PRO A 99 11.25 -9.06 -9.22
CA PRO A 99 10.78 -7.71 -9.47
C PRO A 99 11.05 -6.82 -8.25
N VAL A 100 11.33 -5.54 -8.51
CA VAL A 100 11.58 -4.51 -7.50
C VAL A 100 10.70 -3.28 -7.73
N GLN A 101 10.48 -2.51 -6.67
CA GLN A 101 9.78 -1.23 -6.69
C GLN A 101 10.78 -0.11 -7.00
N ARG A 102 10.46 0.71 -8.00
CA ARG A 102 11.15 1.98 -8.30
C ARG A 102 10.20 3.13 -7.99
N ILE A 103 10.66 4.10 -7.22
CA ILE A 103 9.86 5.26 -6.80
C ILE A 103 10.46 6.48 -7.51
N ALA A 104 9.65 7.17 -8.33
CA ALA A 104 10.06 8.35 -9.10
C ALA A 104 10.01 9.64 -8.28
#